data_AF-A0A4R9AI30-F1
#
_entry.id   AF-A0A4R9AI30-F1
#
_cell.length_a   1.000
_cell.length_b   1.000
_cell.length_c   1.000
_cell.angle_alpha   90.00
_cell.angle_beta   90.00
_cell.angle_gamma   90.00
#
_symmetry.space_group_name_H-M   'P 1'
#
loop_
_entity.id
_entity.type
_entity.pdbx_description
1 polymer ?
#
loop_
_entity_poly.entity_id
_entity_poly.type
_entity_poly.pdbx_seq_one_letter_code
_entity_poly.pdbx_strand_id
1 'polypeptide(L)'
;MGRHLQVIDTVPATARPTVRRTRSRVKPAHFLFGFTAACAFVLVTVVDPYSGATASPYFQIAGSTTDDGPAQAVLVAGSYTNTITRDGYAVTEKPKPVPVVVAVEKKTQSFTAPSAAVPDPGSAQAYAYDAVAGRGWGEDQYNCLVSLWQKESRWNVSAQNGSSGAYGIPQALPGSKMASAGDDWATNAGTQIEWGLGYITGRYGTPCGAWEKSQASGWY
;
A
#
# COMPACT_ATOMS: atom_id res chain seq x y z
N MET A 1 -52.18 25.38 75.44
CA MET A 1 -51.57 25.53 74.09
C MET A 1 -50.14 25.00 74.21
N GLY A 2 -49.85 23.71 74.14
CA GLY A 2 -49.99 22.81 72.98
C GLY A 2 -48.58 22.49 72.46
N ARG A 3 -47.75 21.80 73.26
CA ARG A 3 -46.32 21.54 72.97
C ARG A 3 -46.24 20.28 72.08
N HIS A 4 -45.99 20.46 70.79
CA HIS A 4 -45.84 19.36 69.83
C HIS A 4 -44.58 18.53 70.14
N LEU A 5 -44.78 17.30 70.61
CA LEU A 5 -43.74 16.27 70.63
C LEU A 5 -43.73 15.61 69.25
N GLN A 6 -42.71 15.88 68.45
CA GLN A 6 -42.48 15.13 67.21
C GLN A 6 -41.92 13.75 67.56
N VAL A 7 -42.69 12.72 67.23
CA VAL A 7 -42.26 11.32 67.23
C VAL A 7 -41.24 11.16 66.10
N ILE A 8 -40.02 10.74 66.44
CA ILE A 8 -38.99 10.41 65.46
C ILE A 8 -39.16 8.94 65.10
N ASP A 9 -39.76 8.66 63.94
CA ASP A 9 -39.81 7.31 63.39
C ASP A 9 -38.43 6.91 62.85
N THR A 10 -37.94 5.76 63.32
CA THR A 10 -36.68 5.17 62.86
C THR A 10 -36.95 4.35 61.60
N VAL A 11 -36.35 4.76 60.48
CA VAL A 11 -36.44 4.04 59.21
C VAL A 11 -35.53 2.80 59.26
N PRO A 12 -36.03 1.58 58.98
CA PRO A 12 -35.19 0.39 58.97
C PRO A 12 -34.27 0.37 57.75
N ALA A 13 -32.97 0.15 57.98
CA ALA A 13 -31.97 0.03 56.93
C ALA A 13 -32.16 -1.26 56.13
N THR A 14 -32.27 -1.16 54.81
CA THR A 14 -32.42 -2.29 53.90
C THR A 14 -31.08 -3.04 53.76
N ALA A 15 -31.07 -4.34 54.04
CA ALA A 15 -29.88 -5.18 53.92
C ALA A 15 -29.41 -5.29 52.45
N ARG A 16 -28.13 -5.00 52.17
CA ARG A 16 -27.53 -5.19 50.84
C ARG A 16 -27.38 -6.69 50.53
N PRO A 17 -27.67 -7.13 49.30
CA PRO A 17 -27.51 -8.53 48.91
C PRO A 17 -26.03 -8.91 48.81
N THR A 18 -25.71 -10.15 49.17
CA THR A 18 -24.37 -10.73 49.06
C THR A 18 -24.05 -11.07 47.60
N VAL A 19 -23.02 -10.43 47.03
CA VAL A 19 -22.54 -10.71 45.68
C VAL A 19 -21.79 -12.04 45.66
N ARG A 20 -22.45 -13.11 45.20
CA ARG A 20 -21.80 -14.41 44.97
C ARG A 20 -21.12 -14.41 43.60
N ARG A 21 -19.78 -14.29 43.57
CA ARG A 21 -19.01 -14.46 42.31
C ARG A 21 -19.03 -15.92 41.88
N THR A 22 -19.73 -16.22 40.80
CA THR A 22 -19.64 -17.50 40.10
C THR A 22 -18.39 -17.51 39.23
N ARG A 23 -17.35 -18.23 39.65
CA ARG A 23 -16.21 -18.53 38.77
C ARG A 23 -16.68 -19.53 37.72
N SER A 24 -16.81 -19.07 36.48
CA SER A 24 -17.06 -19.95 35.32
C SER A 24 -15.89 -20.93 35.18
N ARG A 25 -16.14 -22.23 35.38
CA ARG A 25 -15.19 -23.28 34.99
C ARG A 25 -15.12 -23.29 33.46
N VAL A 26 -14.00 -22.84 32.91
CA VAL A 26 -13.73 -22.95 31.47
C VAL A 26 -13.71 -24.42 31.11
N LYS A 27 -14.46 -24.80 30.06
CA LYS A 27 -14.59 -26.20 29.64
C LYS A 27 -13.22 -26.71 29.16
N PRO A 28 -12.78 -27.94 29.51
CA PRO A 28 -11.47 -28.47 29.14
C PRO A 28 -11.22 -28.48 27.62
N ALA A 29 -12.29 -28.55 26.82
CA ALA A 29 -12.22 -28.44 25.36
C ALA A 29 -11.64 -27.10 24.87
N HIS A 30 -11.86 -25.99 25.59
CA HIS A 30 -11.34 -24.67 25.19
C HIS A 30 -9.85 -24.54 25.50
N PHE A 31 -9.38 -25.17 26.58
CA PHE A 31 -7.96 -25.26 26.87
C PHE A 31 -7.22 -26.11 25.84
N LEU A 32 -7.80 -27.26 25.45
CA LEU A 32 -7.21 -28.11 24.43
C LEU A 32 -7.12 -27.39 23.07
N PHE A 33 -8.19 -26.70 22.66
CA PHE A 33 -8.20 -25.92 21.42
C PHE A 33 -7.15 -24.80 21.43
N GLY A 34 -7.09 -24.01 22.51
CA GLY A 34 -6.10 -22.93 22.65
C GLY A 34 -4.67 -23.45 22.62
N PHE A 35 -4.40 -24.59 23.27
CA PHE A 35 -3.10 -25.23 23.26
C PHE A 35 -2.71 -25.72 21.85
N THR A 36 -3.63 -26.41 21.16
CA THR A 36 -3.37 -26.89 19.78
C THR A 36 -3.13 -25.75 18.80
N ALA A 37 -3.88 -24.64 18.90
CA ALA A 37 -3.70 -23.49 18.04
C ALA A 37 -2.34 -22.80 18.26
N ALA A 38 -1.91 -22.68 19.52
CA ALA A 38 -0.59 -22.13 19.85
C ALA A 38 0.56 -23.01 19.32
N CYS A 39 0.47 -24.33 19.47
CA CYS A 39 1.46 -25.26 18.93
C CYS A 39 1.54 -25.20 17.39
N ALA A 40 0.39 -25.10 16.70
CA ALA A 40 0.37 -24.99 15.25
C ALA A 40 1.05 -23.70 14.76
N PHE A 41 0.83 -22.57 15.43
CA PHE A 41 1.44 -21.29 15.07
C PHE A 41 2.97 -21.30 15.27
N VAL A 42 3.46 -21.92 16.35
CA VAL A 42 4.90 -22.09 16.59
C VAL A 42 5.54 -23.02 15.54
N LEU A 43 4.86 -24.07 15.10
CA LEU A 43 5.40 -24.97 14.07
C LEU A 43 5.55 -24.29 12.70
N VAL A 44 4.69 -23.31 12.37
CA VAL A 44 4.81 -22.53 11.13
C VAL A 44 6.02 -21.59 11.14
N THR A 45 6.44 -21.08 12.30
CA THR A 45 7.58 -20.15 12.38
C THR A 45 8.93 -20.86 12.55
N VAL A 46 8.94 -22.12 12.99
CA VAL A 46 10.17 -22.91 13.19
C VAL A 46 10.58 -23.69 11.94
N VAL A 47 9.63 -24.06 11.07
CA VAL A 47 9.95 -24.67 9.78
C VAL A 47 10.33 -23.56 8.81
N ASP A 48 11.62 -23.46 8.49
CA ASP A 48 12.10 -22.56 7.45
C ASP A 48 11.38 -22.87 6.11
N PRO A 49 10.68 -21.90 5.49
CA PRO A 49 9.93 -22.12 4.25
C PRO A 49 10.82 -22.57 3.08
N TYR A 50 12.15 -22.47 3.19
CA TYR A 50 13.12 -22.93 2.19
C TYR A 50 13.73 -24.31 2.48
N SER A 51 13.42 -24.94 3.61
CA SER A 51 13.98 -26.26 3.95
C SER A 51 13.59 -27.38 2.97
N GLY A 52 12.51 -27.21 2.20
CA GLY A 52 12.16 -28.11 1.10
C GLY A 52 13.00 -27.90 -0.17
N ALA A 53 13.56 -26.71 -0.39
CA ALA A 53 14.29 -26.36 -1.60
C ALA A 53 15.71 -26.95 -1.62
N THR A 54 16.35 -27.09 -0.45
CA THR A 54 17.71 -27.64 -0.30
C THR A 54 17.74 -29.18 -0.29
N ALA A 55 16.60 -29.84 -0.11
CA ALA A 55 16.47 -31.30 -0.15
C ALA A 55 16.15 -31.84 -1.56
N SER A 56 16.04 -30.98 -2.58
CA SER A 56 15.80 -31.42 -3.95
C SER A 56 17.09 -31.95 -4.60
N PRO A 57 17.07 -33.07 -5.34
CA PRO A 57 18.24 -33.58 -6.07
C PRO A 57 18.70 -32.64 -7.21
N TYR A 58 17.97 -31.54 -7.44
CA TYR A 58 18.24 -30.54 -8.46
C TYR A 58 18.81 -29.24 -7.88
N PHE A 59 19.05 -29.16 -6.57
CA PHE A 59 19.68 -27.98 -5.97
C PHE A 59 21.14 -27.88 -6.42
N GLN A 60 21.43 -26.87 -7.24
CA GLN A 60 22.78 -26.49 -7.64
C GLN A 60 23.15 -25.22 -6.88
N ILE A 61 24.14 -25.30 -6.00
CA ILE A 61 24.78 -24.11 -5.43
C ILE A 61 25.47 -23.41 -6.59
N ALA A 62 25.14 -22.14 -6.83
CA ALA A 62 25.88 -21.31 -7.76
C ALA A 62 27.35 -21.29 -7.31
N GLY A 63 28.19 -22.05 -8.00
CA GLY A 63 29.62 -22.17 -7.69
C GLY A 63 30.27 -20.79 -7.79
N SER A 64 31.13 -20.49 -6.81
CA SER A 64 32.09 -19.40 -6.87
C SER A 64 32.81 -19.43 -8.22
N THR A 65 32.94 -18.28 -8.90
CA THR A 65 33.65 -18.13 -10.19
C THR A 65 35.17 -18.30 -10.08
N THR A 66 35.63 -19.03 -9.07
CA THR A 66 37.02 -19.28 -8.75
C THR A 66 37.10 -20.69 -8.19
N ASP A 67 37.10 -21.69 -9.08
CA ASP A 67 37.73 -22.98 -8.79
C ASP A 67 38.02 -23.74 -10.10
N ASP A 68 39.24 -24.27 -10.14
CA ASP A 68 39.98 -24.82 -11.27
C ASP A 68 39.36 -26.11 -11.88
N GLY A 69 38.43 -25.96 -12.82
CA GLY A 69 37.95 -27.04 -13.70
C GLY A 69 38.57 -26.98 -15.12
N PRO A 70 38.72 -28.11 -15.84
CA PRO A 70 39.47 -28.14 -17.10
C PRO A 70 38.81 -27.27 -18.17
N ALA A 71 39.52 -26.24 -18.60
CA ALA A 71 39.11 -25.36 -19.68
C ALA A 71 38.91 -26.16 -20.98
N GLN A 72 37.73 -26.03 -21.61
CA GLN A 72 37.53 -26.47 -22.99
C GLN A 72 38.43 -25.64 -23.92
N ALA A 73 39.51 -26.26 -24.40
CA ALA A 73 40.34 -25.68 -25.46
C ALA A 73 39.67 -25.92 -26.81
N VAL A 74 39.13 -24.86 -27.41
CA VAL A 74 38.66 -24.86 -28.80
C VAL A 74 39.87 -24.57 -29.71
N LEU A 75 40.36 -25.61 -30.39
CA LEU A 75 41.38 -25.47 -31.45
C LEU A 75 40.71 -25.02 -32.74
N VAL A 76 40.87 -23.75 -33.10
CA VAL A 76 40.42 -23.21 -34.39
C VAL A 76 41.56 -23.34 -35.40
N ALA A 77 41.53 -24.37 -36.23
CA ALA A 77 42.42 -24.54 -37.37
C ALA A 77 41.80 -23.89 -38.61
N GLY A 78 42.24 -22.67 -38.94
CA GLY A 78 41.88 -21.99 -40.17
C GLY A 78 42.53 -20.61 -40.27
N SER A 79 43.18 -20.31 -41.40
CA SER A 79 43.67 -18.97 -41.69
C SER A 79 42.50 -18.10 -42.18
N TYR A 80 42.07 -17.14 -41.37
CA TYR A 80 41.10 -16.12 -41.77
C TYR A 80 41.83 -14.79 -41.92
N THR A 81 41.81 -14.22 -43.12
CA THR A 81 42.20 -12.82 -43.32
C THR A 81 41.03 -11.94 -42.91
N ASN A 82 41.12 -11.28 -41.76
CA ASN A 82 40.16 -10.24 -41.39
C ASN A 82 40.50 -8.96 -42.16
N THR A 83 39.78 -8.72 -43.25
CA THR A 83 39.79 -7.42 -43.94
C THR A 83 38.98 -6.43 -43.09
N ILE A 84 39.66 -5.50 -42.41
CA ILE A 84 39.00 -4.44 -41.65
C ILE A 84 38.41 -3.45 -42.66
N THR A 85 37.10 -3.54 -42.86
CA THR A 85 36.31 -2.49 -43.53
C THR A 85 35.67 -1.64 -42.45
N ARG A 86 35.95 -0.33 -42.44
CA ARG A 86 35.25 0.63 -41.58
C ARG A 86 34.02 1.12 -42.33
N ASP A 87 32.85 0.66 -41.90
CA ASP A 87 31.59 1.23 -42.37
C ASP A 87 31.45 2.67 -41.86
N GLY A 88 31.18 3.59 -42.78
CA GLY A 88 30.84 4.98 -42.47
C GLY A 88 29.40 5.06 -41.99
N TYR A 89 29.17 5.66 -40.82
CA TYR A 89 27.82 5.98 -40.33
C TYR A 89 27.36 7.33 -40.88
N ALA A 90 26.17 7.35 -41.50
CA ALA A 90 25.44 8.58 -41.74
C ALA A 90 24.80 9.03 -40.41
N VAL A 91 25.17 10.23 -39.95
CA VAL A 91 24.54 10.89 -38.80
C VAL A 91 23.18 11.42 -39.25
N THR A 92 22.11 10.69 -38.96
CA THR A 92 20.77 11.29 -38.92
C THR A 92 20.64 12.11 -37.65
N GLU A 93 20.35 13.41 -37.78
CA GLU A 93 20.06 14.28 -36.64
C GLU A 93 18.97 13.67 -35.77
N LYS A 94 19.26 13.62 -34.46
CA LYS A 94 18.33 13.23 -33.42
C LYS A 94 17.06 14.10 -33.54
N PRO A 95 15.84 13.52 -33.54
CA PRO A 95 14.63 14.34 -33.45
C PRO A 95 14.75 15.24 -32.21
N LYS A 96 14.53 16.54 -32.43
CA LYS A 96 14.62 17.61 -31.45
C LYS A 96 13.95 17.16 -30.14
N PRO A 97 14.62 17.27 -28.98
CA PRO A 97 14.06 16.82 -27.71
C PRO A 97 12.70 17.48 -27.52
N VAL A 98 11.65 16.65 -27.39
CA VAL A 98 10.39 17.09 -26.80
C VAL A 98 10.75 17.70 -25.44
N PRO A 99 10.32 18.93 -25.14
CA PRO A 99 10.81 19.66 -23.98
C PRO A 99 10.62 18.83 -22.72
N VAL A 100 11.74 18.51 -22.07
CA VAL A 100 11.75 18.17 -20.64
C VAL A 100 11.00 19.31 -19.97
N VAL A 101 9.85 19.00 -19.38
CA VAL A 101 9.13 19.94 -18.53
C VAL A 101 10.11 20.41 -17.47
N VAL A 102 10.58 21.64 -17.64
CA VAL A 102 11.40 22.35 -16.68
C VAL A 102 10.59 22.34 -15.39
N ALA A 103 11.07 21.62 -14.39
CA ALA A 103 10.59 21.76 -13.03
C ALA A 103 10.75 23.24 -12.69
N VAL A 104 9.63 23.96 -12.70
CA VAL A 104 9.56 25.32 -12.15
C VAL A 104 9.91 25.15 -10.68
N GLU A 105 11.11 25.56 -10.28
CA GLU A 105 11.49 25.75 -8.89
C GLU A 105 10.55 26.82 -8.31
N LYS A 106 9.39 26.36 -7.85
CA LYS A 106 8.54 27.14 -6.96
C LYS A 106 9.07 26.89 -5.56
N LYS A 107 9.32 27.98 -4.84
CA LYS A 107 9.77 27.98 -3.45
C LYS A 107 8.65 27.42 -2.57
N THR A 108 8.57 26.09 -2.49
CA THR A 108 7.54 25.34 -1.76
C THR A 108 8.02 25.13 -0.33
N GLN A 109 7.19 25.52 0.64
CA GLN A 109 7.32 24.98 1.99
C GLN A 109 7.16 23.46 1.87
N SER A 110 8.17 22.68 2.27
CA SER A 110 8.15 21.23 2.11
C SER A 110 7.01 20.62 2.90
N PHE A 111 5.87 20.39 2.24
CA PHE A 111 4.77 19.60 2.78
C PHE A 111 5.06 18.13 2.51
N THR A 112 6.05 17.59 3.20
CA THR A 112 6.40 16.17 3.09
C THR A 112 5.26 15.35 3.66
N ALA A 113 4.71 14.44 2.87
CA ALA A 113 3.71 13.49 3.33
C ALA A 113 4.35 12.51 4.34
N PRO A 114 3.61 12.06 5.36
CA PRO A 114 4.05 10.96 6.20
C PRO A 114 4.31 9.70 5.35
N SER A 115 5.26 8.87 5.79
CA SER A 115 5.49 7.56 5.17
C SER A 115 4.20 6.75 5.18
N ALA A 116 3.79 6.25 4.03
CA ALA A 116 2.75 5.24 3.96
C ALA A 116 3.27 3.93 4.55
N ALA A 117 2.36 3.15 5.14
CA ALA A 117 2.65 1.77 5.46
C ALA A 117 2.78 0.95 4.17
N VAL A 118 3.52 -0.16 4.25
CA VAL A 118 3.52 -1.16 3.17
C VAL A 118 2.08 -1.64 2.96
N PRO A 119 1.53 -1.53 1.74
CA PRO A 119 0.15 -1.91 1.49
C PRO A 119 -0.06 -3.42 1.56
N ASP A 120 -1.23 -3.82 2.07
CA ASP A 120 -1.62 -5.23 2.08
C ASP A 120 -1.82 -5.73 0.64
N PRO A 121 -1.31 -6.92 0.26
CA PRO A 121 -1.50 -7.49 -1.07
C PRO A 121 -2.98 -7.59 -1.45
N GLY A 122 -3.32 -7.19 -2.67
CA GLY A 122 -4.70 -7.18 -3.17
C GLY A 122 -5.58 -6.03 -2.67
N SER A 123 -5.04 -5.13 -1.84
CA SER A 123 -5.74 -3.89 -1.45
C SER A 123 -5.72 -2.85 -2.58
N ALA A 124 -6.62 -1.87 -2.49
CA ALA A 124 -6.60 -0.69 -3.37
C ALA A 124 -5.27 0.07 -3.28
N GLN A 125 -4.65 0.10 -2.10
CA GLN A 125 -3.35 0.73 -1.89
C GLN A 125 -2.23 -0.03 -2.59
N ALA A 126 -2.26 -1.36 -2.61
CA ALA A 126 -1.29 -2.17 -3.35
C ALA A 126 -1.39 -1.93 -4.86
N TYR A 127 -2.62 -1.91 -5.40
CA TYR A 127 -2.82 -1.53 -6.80
C TYR A 127 -2.25 -0.13 -7.09
N ALA A 128 -2.52 0.85 -6.22
CA ALA A 128 -2.01 2.20 -6.39
C ALA A 128 -0.48 2.27 -6.28
N TYR A 129 0.16 1.44 -5.45
CA TYR A 129 1.61 1.35 -5.36
C TYR A 129 2.21 0.93 -6.70
N ASP A 130 1.69 -0.15 -7.29
CA ASP A 130 2.12 -0.65 -8.59
C ASP A 130 1.83 0.36 -9.71
N ALA A 131 0.68 1.02 -9.68
CA ALA A 131 0.30 2.04 -10.67
C ALA A 131 1.17 3.31 -10.58
N VAL A 132 1.56 3.74 -9.37
CA VAL A 132 2.52 4.84 -9.16
C VAL A 132 3.90 4.44 -9.69
N ALA A 133 4.38 3.24 -9.35
CA ALA A 133 5.65 2.74 -9.84
C ALA A 133 5.67 2.60 -11.37
N GLY A 134 4.58 2.10 -11.97
CA GLY A 134 4.41 1.98 -13.42
C GLY A 134 4.43 3.32 -14.17
N ARG A 135 4.17 4.44 -13.47
CA ARG A 135 4.30 5.80 -14.00
C ARG A 135 5.70 6.40 -13.83
N GLY A 136 6.65 5.63 -13.30
CA GLY A 136 8.03 6.06 -13.06
C GLY A 136 8.18 6.93 -11.81
N TRP A 137 7.20 6.92 -10.91
CA TRP A 137 7.25 7.66 -9.66
C TRP A 137 7.76 6.78 -8.51
N GLY A 138 8.50 7.41 -7.59
CA GLY A 138 9.06 6.76 -6.42
C GLY A 138 8.09 6.67 -5.24
N GLU A 139 8.57 6.06 -4.15
CA GLU A 139 7.82 5.90 -2.90
C GLU A 139 7.39 7.25 -2.29
N ASP A 140 8.14 8.32 -2.52
CA ASP A 140 7.77 9.67 -2.09
C ASP A 140 6.40 10.10 -2.65
N GLN A 141 6.17 9.83 -3.95
CA GLN A 141 4.91 10.13 -4.60
C GLN A 141 3.79 9.22 -4.10
N TYR A 142 4.09 7.94 -3.86
CA TYR A 142 3.13 7.03 -3.26
C TYR A 142 2.70 7.49 -1.85
N ASN A 143 3.64 7.93 -1.02
CA ASN A 143 3.35 8.46 0.31
C ASN A 143 2.42 9.68 0.27
N CYS A 144 2.67 10.60 -0.68
CA CYS A 144 1.79 11.73 -0.94
C CYS A 144 0.39 11.30 -1.39
N LEU A 145 0.30 10.32 -2.29
CA LEU A 145 -0.97 9.77 -2.76
C LEU A 145 -1.78 9.14 -1.63
N VAL A 146 -1.12 8.32 -0.79
CA VAL A 146 -1.74 7.69 0.38
C VAL A 146 -2.30 8.72 1.32
N SER A 147 -1.51 9.74 1.65
CA SER A 147 -1.95 10.81 2.54
C SER A 147 -3.13 11.60 1.96
N LEU A 148 -3.06 11.88 0.65
CA LEU A 148 -4.11 12.58 -0.08
C LEU A 148 -5.43 11.80 -0.03
N TRP A 149 -5.47 10.59 -0.58
CA TRP A 149 -6.71 9.82 -0.64
C TRP A 149 -7.17 9.27 0.72
N GLN A 150 -6.28 9.17 1.70
CA GLN A 150 -6.66 8.93 3.09
C GLN A 150 -7.52 10.09 3.64
N LYS A 151 -7.16 11.35 3.33
CA LYS A 151 -7.94 12.54 3.72
C LYS A 151 -9.26 12.62 2.96
N GLU A 152 -9.27 12.28 1.67
CA GLU A 152 -10.45 12.39 0.82
C GLU A 152 -11.55 11.36 1.17
N SER A 153 -11.19 10.09 1.26
CA SER A 153 -12.17 8.99 1.33
C SER A 153 -11.79 7.89 2.32
N ARG A 154 -10.61 7.97 2.95
CA ARG A 154 -9.99 6.85 3.68
C ARG A 154 -9.89 5.59 2.79
N TRP A 155 -9.57 5.78 1.51
CA TRP A 155 -9.44 4.71 0.53
C TRP A 155 -10.72 3.88 0.29
N ASN A 156 -11.89 4.42 0.62
CA ASN A 156 -13.16 3.72 0.42
C ASN A 156 -13.71 3.97 -1.00
N VAL A 157 -13.80 2.89 -1.79
CA VAL A 157 -14.33 2.85 -3.17
C VAL A 157 -15.77 3.34 -3.28
N SER A 158 -16.55 3.17 -2.22
CA SER A 158 -17.96 3.58 -2.13
C SER A 158 -18.16 4.87 -1.35
N ALA A 159 -17.09 5.62 -1.03
CA ALA A 159 -17.21 6.88 -0.31
C ALA A 159 -18.01 7.90 -1.14
N GLN A 160 -19.13 8.38 -0.60
CA GLN A 160 -19.93 9.40 -1.24
C GLN A 160 -20.17 10.57 -0.29
N ASN A 161 -19.89 11.79 -0.75
CA ASN A 161 -20.23 13.00 -0.03
C ASN A 161 -21.67 13.41 -0.36
N GLY A 162 -22.57 13.36 0.63
CA GLY A 162 -23.99 13.65 0.43
C GLY A 162 -24.32 15.11 0.07
N SER A 163 -23.45 16.07 0.39
CA SER A 163 -23.69 17.48 0.05
C SER A 163 -23.13 17.86 -1.32
N SER A 164 -21.94 17.38 -1.68
CA SER A 164 -21.31 17.71 -2.96
C SER A 164 -21.57 16.70 -4.07
N GLY A 165 -21.87 15.44 -3.73
CA GLY A 165 -21.97 14.34 -4.70
C GLY A 165 -20.63 13.75 -5.15
N ALA A 166 -19.51 14.15 -4.53
CA ALA A 166 -18.20 13.57 -4.79
C ALA A 166 -18.18 12.06 -4.46
N TYR A 167 -17.49 11.26 -5.29
CA TYR A 167 -17.56 9.79 -5.20
C TYR A 167 -16.20 9.11 -5.30
N GLY A 168 -16.06 8.01 -4.56
CA GLY A 168 -14.96 7.05 -4.65
C GLY A 168 -13.68 7.47 -3.94
N ILE A 169 -12.62 6.68 -4.16
CA ILE A 169 -11.28 6.90 -3.61
C ILE A 169 -10.79 8.35 -3.87
N PRO A 170 -10.82 8.85 -5.12
CA PRO A 170 -10.31 10.20 -5.41
C PRO A 170 -11.31 11.33 -5.10
N GLN A 171 -12.54 11.00 -4.66
CA GLN A 171 -13.63 11.97 -4.48
C GLN A 171 -13.93 12.78 -5.76
N ALA A 172 -14.14 12.06 -6.88
CA ALA A 172 -14.39 12.67 -8.18
C ALA A 172 -15.74 13.39 -8.25
N LEU A 173 -15.78 14.56 -8.90
CA LEU A 173 -17.00 15.38 -9.06
C LEU A 173 -17.28 15.77 -10.54
N PRO A 174 -18.40 15.29 -11.14
CA PRO A 174 -19.20 14.15 -10.69
C PRO A 174 -18.43 12.82 -10.82
N GLY A 175 -18.81 11.82 -10.01
CA GLY A 175 -18.20 10.49 -10.03
C GLY A 175 -18.20 9.83 -11.42
N SER A 176 -19.22 10.09 -12.23
CA SER A 176 -19.36 9.56 -13.60
C SER A 176 -18.21 9.93 -14.55
N LYS A 177 -17.38 10.92 -14.22
CA LYS A 177 -16.16 11.20 -15.00
C LYS A 177 -15.19 10.02 -15.01
N MET A 178 -15.21 9.19 -13.97
CA MET A 178 -14.39 7.99 -13.88
C MET A 178 -14.74 6.93 -14.92
N ALA A 179 -15.92 7.02 -15.57
CA ALA A 179 -16.29 6.17 -16.70
C ALA A 179 -15.30 6.23 -17.87
N SER A 180 -14.52 7.32 -17.99
CA SER A 180 -13.45 7.42 -18.99
C SER A 180 -12.29 6.46 -18.76
N ALA A 181 -12.11 5.91 -17.54
CA ALA A 181 -11.13 4.89 -17.24
C ALA A 181 -11.71 3.46 -17.31
N GLY A 182 -13.03 3.31 -17.22
CA GLY A 182 -13.72 2.02 -17.28
C GLY A 182 -15.18 2.11 -16.86
N ASP A 183 -16.05 1.28 -17.45
CA ASP A 183 -17.49 1.28 -17.19
C ASP A 183 -17.86 0.84 -15.76
N ASP A 184 -16.96 0.11 -15.09
CA ASP A 184 -17.10 -0.41 -13.72
C ASP A 184 -16.60 0.56 -12.64
N TRP A 185 -16.40 1.84 -12.98
CA TRP A 185 -15.84 2.88 -12.12
C TRP A 185 -16.51 3.02 -10.76
N ALA A 186 -17.80 2.69 -10.65
CA ALA A 186 -18.53 2.84 -9.40
C ALA A 186 -18.04 1.86 -8.33
N THR A 187 -17.63 0.65 -8.71
CA THR A 187 -17.34 -0.43 -7.75
C THR A 187 -15.91 -0.96 -7.84
N ASN A 188 -15.16 -0.60 -8.88
CA ASN A 188 -13.79 -1.06 -9.07
C ASN A 188 -12.76 -0.03 -8.58
N ALA A 189 -12.00 -0.39 -7.55
CA ALA A 189 -10.94 0.45 -7.01
C ALA A 189 -9.86 0.80 -8.05
N GLY A 190 -9.43 -0.17 -8.87
CA GLY A 190 -8.41 0.02 -9.90
C GLY A 190 -8.84 1.08 -10.92
N THR A 191 -10.09 1.00 -11.40
CA THR A 191 -10.66 2.00 -12.32
C THR A 191 -10.66 3.40 -11.70
N GLN A 192 -11.05 3.53 -10.43
CA GLN A 192 -11.01 4.82 -9.72
C GLN A 192 -9.59 5.34 -9.54
N ILE A 193 -8.63 4.46 -9.24
CA ILE A 193 -7.22 4.79 -9.07
C ILE A 193 -6.62 5.27 -10.39
N GLU A 194 -6.84 4.57 -11.50
CA GLU A 194 -6.31 4.98 -12.80
C GLU A 194 -6.85 6.35 -13.24
N TRP A 195 -8.15 6.55 -13.08
CA TRP A 195 -8.75 7.86 -13.36
C TRP A 195 -8.15 8.95 -12.46
N GLY A 196 -8.07 8.69 -11.15
CA GLY A 196 -7.55 9.64 -10.17
C GLY A 196 -6.09 10.00 -10.42
N LEU A 197 -5.23 9.02 -10.74
CA LEU A 197 -3.84 9.26 -11.11
C LEU A 197 -3.73 10.03 -12.44
N GLY A 198 -4.59 9.74 -13.42
CA GLY A 198 -4.69 10.51 -14.66
C GLY A 198 -5.04 11.98 -14.39
N TYR A 199 -6.04 12.23 -13.55
CA TYR A 199 -6.42 13.58 -13.13
C TYR A 199 -5.29 14.31 -12.39
N ILE A 200 -4.61 13.63 -11.46
CA ILE A 200 -3.46 14.18 -10.73
C ILE A 200 -2.34 14.57 -11.71
N THR A 201 -2.02 13.69 -12.66
CA THR A 201 -1.00 13.95 -13.67
C THR A 201 -1.35 15.19 -14.50
N GLY A 202 -2.59 15.27 -15.00
CA GLY A 202 -3.02 16.36 -15.87
C GLY A 202 -3.13 17.73 -15.18
N ARG A 203 -3.39 17.76 -13.86
CA ARG A 203 -3.65 19.01 -13.14
C ARG A 203 -2.52 19.45 -12.21
N TYR A 204 -1.79 18.50 -11.64
CA TYR A 204 -0.75 18.75 -10.65
C TYR A 204 0.62 18.21 -11.05
N GLY A 205 0.71 17.45 -12.14
CA GLY A 205 1.93 16.80 -12.59
C GLY A 205 2.25 15.54 -11.78
N THR A 206 2.20 15.61 -10.44
CA THR A 206 2.58 14.51 -9.55
C THR A 206 1.67 14.39 -8.32
N PRO A 207 1.61 13.22 -7.66
CA PRO A 207 0.88 13.05 -6.39
C PRO A 207 1.31 14.01 -5.29
N CYS A 208 2.60 14.30 -5.15
CA CYS A 208 3.07 15.28 -4.18
C CYS A 208 2.66 16.71 -4.54
N GLY A 209 2.63 17.06 -5.83
CA GLY A 209 2.06 18.34 -6.27
C GLY A 209 0.58 18.47 -5.90
N ALA A 210 -0.20 17.39 -6.04
CA ALA A 210 -1.60 17.36 -5.62
C ALA A 210 -1.74 17.46 -4.09
N TRP A 211 -0.90 16.77 -3.34
CA TRP A 211 -0.88 16.83 -1.87
C TRP A 211 -0.57 18.23 -1.36
N GLU A 212 0.44 18.90 -1.91
CA GLU A 212 0.76 20.29 -1.56
C GLU A 212 -0.45 21.21 -1.78
N LYS A 213 -1.14 21.06 -2.90
CA LYS A 213 -2.37 21.83 -3.19
C LYS A 213 -3.49 21.52 -2.20
N SER A 214 -3.70 20.25 -1.85
CA SER A 214 -4.69 19.84 -0.84
C SER A 214 -4.37 20.41 0.55
N GLN A 215 -3.09 20.50 0.91
CA GLN A 215 -2.67 21.09 2.18
C GLN A 215 -2.82 22.62 2.19
N ALA A 216 -2.55 23.28 1.08
CA ALA A 216 -2.66 24.73 0.98
C ALA A 216 -4.10 25.24 0.85
N SER A 217 -4.98 24.51 0.15
CA SER A 217 -6.32 24.99 -0.24
C SER A 217 -7.47 24.15 0.30
N GLY A 218 -7.20 23.00 0.91
CA GLY A 218 -8.23 22.06 1.37
C GLY A 218 -8.85 21.21 0.25
N TRP A 219 -8.39 21.39 -1.00
CA TRP A 219 -8.86 20.66 -2.17
C TRP A 219 -7.71 20.44 -3.17
N TYR A 220 -7.90 19.44 -4.03
CA TYR A 220 -7.11 19.14 -5.22
C TYR A 220 -8.06 18.75 -6.37
#